data_AF-A0A3T0CKC3-F1
#
_entry.id   AF-A0A3T0CKC3-F1
#
_cell.length_a   1.000
_cell.length_b   1.000
_cell.length_c   1.000
_cell.angle_alpha   90.00
_cell.angle_beta   90.00
_cell.angle_gamma   90.00
#
_symmetry.space_group_name_H-M   'P 1'
#
loop_
_entity.id
_entity.type
_entity.pdbx_description
1 polymer ?
#
loop_
_entity_poly.entity_id
_entity_poly.type
_entity_poly.pdbx_seq_one_letter_code
_entity_poly.pdbx_strand_id
1 'polypeptide(L)' 'AHMWFDNTIIEADTTEDQSGGQYDKSSLGWKALSRIAALCNRAEFKTGQENVPIMMKEVNGDASEAA' A
#
# COMPACT_ATOMS: atom_id res chain seq x y z
N ALA A 1 4.62 3.06 -9.65
CA ALA A 1 3.15 3.19 -9.49
C ALA A 1 2.88 4.56 -8.88
N HIS A 2 1.74 5.18 -9.13
CA HIS A 2 1.47 6.54 -8.66
C HIS A 2 0.13 6.65 -7.93
N MET A 3 0.05 7.61 -7.02
CA MET A 3 -1.17 8.02 -6.33
C MET A 3 -1.46 9.48 -6.68
N TRP A 4 -2.74 9.84 -6.71
CA TRP A 4 -3.16 11.22 -6.94
C TRP A 4 -4.10 11.69 -5.84
N PHE A 5 -3.69 12.71 -5.10
CA PHE A 5 -4.48 13.38 -4.07
C PHE A 5 -3.97 14.81 -3.89
N ASP A 6 -4.79 15.69 -3.31
CA ASP A 6 -4.45 17.12 -3.10
C ASP A 6 -3.92 17.82 -4.37
N ASN A 7 -4.49 17.47 -5.52
CA ASN A 7 -4.09 17.97 -6.84
C ASN A 7 -2.60 17.75 -7.18
N THR A 8 -1.98 16.72 -6.60
CA THR A 8 -0.55 16.40 -6.77
C THR A 8 -0.40 14.91 -7.09
N ILE A 9 0.54 14.58 -7.98
CA ILE A 9 0.93 13.20 -8.28
C ILE A 9 2.08 12.82 -7.34
N ILE A 10 1.93 11.69 -6.65
CA ILE A 10 2.92 11.13 -5.73
C ILE A 10 3.37 9.77 -6.28
N GLU A 11 4.68 9.61 -6.50
CA GLU A 11 5.26 8.33 -6.89
C GLU A 11 5.39 7.42 -5.66
N ALA A 12 4.87 6.20 -5.77
CA ALA A 12 5.04 5.17 -4.76
C ALA A 12 6.39 4.47 -4.93
N ASP A 13 7.02 4.12 -3.82
CA ASP A 13 8.18 3.24 -3.84
C ASP A 13 7.75 1.83 -4.29
N THR A 14 8.33 1.37 -5.40
CA THR A 14 8.09 0.03 -5.97
C THR A 14 9.30 -0.88 -5.88
N THR A 15 10.32 -0.51 -5.09
CA THR A 15 11.49 -1.37 -4.84
C THR A 15 11.13 -2.51 -3.89
N GLU A 16 11.69 -3.69 -4.11
CA GLU A 16 11.42 -4.87 -3.27
C GLU A 16 11.96 -4.69 -1.84
N ASP A 17 13.03 -3.92 -1.68
CA ASP A 17 13.70 -3.62 -0.42
C ASP A 17 13.23 -2.31 0.24
N GLN A 18 12.25 -1.63 -0.36
CA GLN A 18 11.69 -0.35 0.11
C GLN A 18 12.76 0.74 0.30
N SER A 19 13.74 0.78 -0.60
CA SER A 19 14.87 1.74 -0.60
C SER A 19 14.56 3.05 -1.33
N GLY A 20 13.36 3.21 -1.88
CA GLY A 20 12.94 4.38 -2.64
C GLY A 20 12.58 5.60 -1.78
N GLY A 21 12.00 6.61 -2.43
CA GLY A 21 11.61 7.87 -1.79
C GLY A 21 10.35 7.72 -0.93
N GLN A 22 10.34 8.41 0.22
CA GLN A 22 9.13 8.55 1.05
C GLN A 22 8.37 9.83 0.71
N TYR A 23 7.05 9.80 0.91
CA TYR A 23 6.17 10.96 0.78
C TYR A 23 5.50 11.28 2.12
N ASP A 24 5.00 12.51 2.25
CA ASP A 24 4.33 12.95 3.47
C ASP A 24 2.98 12.24 3.66
N LYS A 25 2.85 11.54 4.79
CA LYS A 25 1.63 10.84 5.22
C LYS A 25 0.78 11.66 6.19
N SER A 26 1.14 12.92 6.46
CA SER A 26 0.41 13.79 7.38
C SER A 26 -0.87 14.38 6.78
N SER A 27 -0.93 14.49 5.44
CA SER A 27 -2.06 15.02 4.67
C SER A 27 -3.39 14.34 5.02
N LEU A 28 -4.45 15.15 5.06
CA LEU A 28 -5.83 14.65 5.21
C LEU A 28 -6.29 13.86 3.98
N GLY A 29 -5.90 14.28 2.78
CA GLY A 29 -6.19 13.57 1.53
C GLY A 29 -5.60 12.16 1.54
N TRP A 30 -4.34 12.03 1.96
CA TRP A 30 -3.70 10.72 2.14
C TRP A 30 -4.40 9.85 3.18
N LYS A 31 -4.75 10.41 4.36
CA LYS A 31 -5.44 9.67 5.42
C LYS A 31 -6.81 9.14 4.97
N ALA A 32 -7.56 9.92 4.19
CA ALA A 32 -8.82 9.49 3.63
C ALA A 32 -8.62 8.38 2.58
N LEU A 33 -7.69 8.57 1.64
CA LEU A 33 -7.40 7.61 0.57
C LEU A 33 -6.92 6.27 1.12
N SER A 34 -5.93 6.28 2.02
CA SER A 34 -5.38 5.06 2.63
C SER A 34 -6.43 4.29 3.43
N ARG A 35 -7.34 5.00 4.13
CA ARG A 35 -8.47 4.37 4.83
C ARG A 35 -9.43 3.68 3.86
N ILE A 36 -9.73 4.30 2.71
CA ILE A 36 -10.60 3.70 1.70
C ILE A 36 -9.94 2.45 1.12
N ALA A 37 -8.66 2.53 0.76
CA ALA A 37 -7.90 1.38 0.23
C ALA A 37 -7.86 0.20 1.21
N ALA A 38 -7.78 0.46 2.52
CA ALA A 38 -7.77 -0.58 3.54
C ALA A 38 -9.17 -1.15 3.85
N LEU A 39 -10.24 -0.35 3.80
CA LEU A 39 -11.60 -0.78 4.18
C LEU A 39 -12.41 -1.33 3.01
N CYS A 40 -12.16 -0.85 1.79
CA CYS A 40 -12.84 -1.26 0.57
C CYS A 40 -12.04 -2.34 -0.16
N ASN A 41 -11.54 -3.32 0.58
CA ASN A 41 -10.65 -4.36 0.09
C ASN A 41 -10.94 -5.66 0.85
N ARG A 42 -10.90 -6.79 0.15
CA ARG A 42 -11.13 -8.13 0.72
C ARG A 42 -9.86 -8.94 0.91
N ALA A 43 -8.71 -8.43 0.49
CA ALA A 43 -7.43 -9.11 0.62
C ALA A 43 -6.99 -9.24 2.08
N GLU A 44 -6.39 -10.40 2.40
CA GLU A 44 -5.81 -10.69 3.70
C GLU A 44 -4.48 -11.42 3.57
N PHE A 45 -3.55 -11.20 4.50
CA PHE A 45 -2.33 -12.01 4.55
C PHE A 45 -2.66 -13.45 4.93
N LYS A 46 -1.97 -14.42 4.32
CA LYS A 46 -2.04 -15.81 4.76
C LYS A 46 -1.50 -15.96 6.18
N THR A 47 -1.93 -17.00 6.88
CA THR A 47 -1.42 -17.36 8.21
C THR A 47 0.07 -17.68 8.18
N GLY A 48 0.82 -17.33 9.22
CA GLY A 48 2.25 -17.66 9.33
C GLY A 48 3.21 -16.66 8.64
N GLN A 49 2.71 -15.50 8.23
CA GLN A 49 3.46 -14.46 7.51
C GLN A 49 3.98 -13.35 8.44
N GLU A 50 4.04 -13.57 9.75
CA GLU A 50 4.36 -12.52 10.74
C GLU A 50 5.80 -12.00 10.61
N ASN A 51 6.74 -12.88 10.25
CA ASN A 51 8.18 -12.57 10.13
C ASN A 51 8.64 -12.35 8.68
N VAL A 52 7.74 -12.39 7.70
CA VAL A 52 8.06 -12.18 6.28
C VAL A 52 8.00 -10.68 5.97
N PRO A 53 8.95 -10.13 5.19
CA PRO A 53 8.87 -8.74 4.73
C PRO A 53 7.55 -8.47 4.01
N ILE A 54 6.95 -7.28 4.20
CA ILE A 54 5.61 -6.95 3.70
C ILE A 54 5.45 -7.22 2.20
N MET A 55 6.42 -6.80 1.38
CA MET A 55 6.40 -6.97 -0.09
C MET A 55 6.49 -8.44 -0.54
N MET A 56 6.85 -9.36 0.36
CA MET A 56 7.00 -10.78 0.08
C MET A 56 5.92 -11.63 0.77
N LYS A 57 4.99 -11.01 1.50
CA LYS A 57 3.93 -11.75 2.17
C LYS A 57 2.98 -12.36 1.16
N GLU A 58 2.58 -13.60 1.43
CA GLU A 58 1.51 -14.22 0.66
C GLU A 58 0.13 -13.65 1.06
N VAL A 59 -0.72 -13.39 0.06
CA VAL A 59 -2.04 -12.78 0.22
C VAL A 59 -3.13 -13.68 -0.37
N ASN A 60 -4.27 -13.78 0.31
CA ASN A 60 -5.52 -14.27 -0.26
C ASN A 60 -6.30 -13.07 -0.83
N GLY A 61 -6.46 -12.99 -2.14
CA GLY A 61 -7.10 -11.87 -2.83
C GLY A 61 -6.69 -11.84 -4.29
N ASP A 62 -7.31 -10.99 -5.11
CA ASP A 62 -6.81 -10.75 -6.46
C ASP A 62 -5.57 -9.84 -6.44
N ALA A 63 -4.85 -9.78 -7.57
CA ALA A 63 -3.59 -9.03 -7.65
C ALA A 63 -3.75 -7.52 -7.43
N SER A 64 -4.93 -6.96 -7.68
CA SER A 64 -5.19 -5.52 -7.49
C SER A 64 -5.56 -5.19 -6.06
N GLU A 65 -6.28 -6.09 -5.39
CA GLU A 65 -6.58 -5.99 -3.95
C GLU A 65 -5.35 -6.30 -3.09
N ALA A 66 -4.45 -7.18 -3.55
CA ALA A 66 -3.20 -7.49 -2.85
C ALA A 66 -2.12 -6.41 -2.96
N ALA A 67 -2.24 -5.51 -3.95
CA ALA A 67 -1.30 -4.41 -4.22
C ALA A 67 -1.61 -3.17 -3.37
#